data_AF-A0A972NRR7-F1
#
_entry.id   AF-A0A972NRR7-F1
#
_cell.length_a   1.000
_cell.length_b   1.000
_cell.length_c   1.000
_cell.angle_alpha   90.00
_cell.angle_beta   90.00
_cell.angle_gamma   90.00
#
_symmetry.space_group_name_H-M   'P 1'
#
loop_
_entity.id
_entity.type
_entity.pdbx_description
1 polymer ?
#
loop_
_entity_poly.entity_id
_entity_poly.type
_entity_poly.pdbx_seq_one_letter_code
_entity_poly.pdbx_strand_id
1 'polypeptide(L)'
;MREISSSIAFEIRNGETIPMKVARSTKLVVHGGAVWVTRSDDTEDYWLQPGHTLRLRRGERLWLSAEGSTHAKVAFSVPTRCDERALNWLARVGERLAARMRGGWRTV
;
A
#
# COMPACT_ATOMS: atom_id res chain seq x y z
N MET A 1 6.14 14.85 9.41
CA MET A 1 6.05 13.52 8.76
C MET A 1 5.52 12.54 9.79
N ARG A 2 4.43 11.81 9.51
CA ARG A 2 3.74 10.98 10.53
C ARG A 2 4.42 9.62 10.67
N GLU A 3 4.72 9.18 11.90
CA GLU A 3 5.37 7.89 12.14
C GLU A 3 4.35 6.82 12.54
N ILE A 4 4.42 5.64 11.90
CA ILE A 4 3.54 4.50 12.19
C ILE A 4 4.36 3.38 12.84
N SER A 5 4.09 3.12 14.12
CA SER A 5 4.74 2.08 14.92
C SER A 5 3.79 1.00 15.42
N SER A 6 2.48 1.22 15.31
CA SER A 6 1.43 0.38 15.90
C SER A 6 0.31 0.10 14.90
N SER A 7 -0.58 -0.84 15.23
CA SER A 7 -1.80 -1.09 14.46
C SER A 7 -2.78 0.07 14.65
N ILE A 8 -3.13 0.73 13.55
CA ILE A 8 -3.97 1.93 13.56
C ILE A 8 -4.66 2.06 12.20
N ALA A 9 -5.88 2.58 12.18
CA ALA A 9 -6.58 2.91 10.95
C ALA A 9 -6.78 4.42 10.86
N PHE A 10 -6.68 4.94 9.64
CA PHE A 10 -6.92 6.35 9.34
C PHE A 10 -7.85 6.46 8.16
N GLU A 11 -8.59 7.55 8.11
CA GLU A 11 -9.32 7.97 6.93
C GLU A 11 -8.49 9.03 6.21
N ILE A 12 -8.46 8.93 4.89
CA ILE A 12 -7.81 9.86 3.98
C ILE A 12 -8.92 10.50 3.15
N ARG A 13 -9.02 11.83 3.21
CA ARG A 13 -9.98 12.57 2.41
C ARG A 13 -9.54 12.58 0.94
N ASN A 14 -10.50 12.73 0.02
CA ASN A 14 -10.18 12.93 -1.38
C ASN A 14 -9.21 14.12 -1.53
N GLY A 15 -8.13 13.92 -2.28
CA GLY A 15 -7.11 14.94 -2.54
C GLY A 15 -6.16 15.20 -1.37
N GLU A 16 -6.35 14.51 -0.24
CA GLU A 16 -5.45 14.61 0.90
C GLU A 16 -4.24 13.70 0.69
N THR A 17 -3.04 14.29 0.70
CA THR A 17 -1.79 13.52 0.68
C THR A 17 -1.17 13.49 2.06
N ILE A 18 -0.96 12.28 2.58
CA ILE A 18 -0.41 12.06 3.92
C ILE A 18 1.03 11.54 3.81
N PRO A 19 2.04 12.36 4.16
CA PRO A 19 3.43 11.90 4.25
C PRO A 19 3.66 11.10 5.53
N MET A 20 4.17 9.88 5.40
CA MET A 20 4.42 9.01 6.53
C MET A 20 5.71 8.21 6.45
N LYS A 21 6.17 7.78 7.62
CA LYS A 21 7.36 6.96 7.82
C LYS A 21 6.99 5.70 8.60
N VAL A 22 7.41 4.56 8.07
CA VAL A 22 7.13 3.24 8.62
C VAL A 22 8.15 2.94 9.69
N ALA A 23 7.78 3.05 10.97
CA ALA A 23 8.72 2.79 12.06
C ALA A 23 8.92 1.28 12.29
N ARG A 24 7.95 0.44 11.94
CA ARG A 24 8.04 -1.02 12.03
C ARG A 24 7.42 -1.67 10.81
N SER A 25 7.97 -2.82 10.39
CA SER A 25 7.39 -3.60 9.29
C SER A 25 5.92 -3.88 9.61
N THR A 26 5.04 -3.48 8.69
CA THR A 26 3.60 -3.49 8.90
C THR A 26 2.90 -3.81 7.59
N LYS A 27 1.65 -4.25 7.67
CA LYS A 27 0.79 -4.51 6.53
C LYS A 27 -0.23 -3.39 6.42
N LEU A 28 -0.30 -2.78 5.24
CA LEU A 28 -1.33 -1.83 4.84
C LEU A 28 -2.52 -2.60 4.27
N VAL A 29 -3.73 -2.23 4.62
CA VAL A 29 -4.98 -2.71 4.02
C VAL A 29 -5.84 -1.50 3.69
N VAL A 30 -6.36 -1.45 2.46
CA VAL A 30 -7.24 -0.37 2.00
C VAL A 30 -8.70 -0.81 2.09
N HIS A 31 -9.57 0.09 2.52
CA HIS A 31 -11.02 -0.09 2.61
C HIS A 31 -11.74 1.14 2.06
N GLY A 32 -12.91 0.95 1.47
CA GLY A 32 -13.73 2.07 0.95
C GLY A 32 -13.25 2.56 -0.41
N GLY A 33 -12.53 3.67 -0.46
CA GLY A 33 -11.95 4.26 -1.68
C GLY A 33 -10.59 3.69 -2.07
N ALA A 34 -10.18 3.92 -3.34
CA ALA A 34 -8.86 3.54 -3.83
C ALA A 34 -7.78 4.50 -3.31
N VAL A 35 -6.55 3.99 -3.16
CA VAL A 35 -5.42 4.75 -2.61
C VAL A 35 -4.21 4.64 -3.52
N TRP A 36 -3.64 5.78 -3.86
CA TRP A 36 -2.32 5.89 -4.48
C TRP A 36 -1.24 5.87 -3.40
N VAL A 37 -0.21 5.06 -3.59
CA VAL A 37 0.93 4.94 -2.68
C VAL A 37 2.23 5.13 -3.43
N THR A 38 2.96 6.17 -3.06
CA THR A 38 4.32 6.43 -3.54
C THR A 38 5.32 6.11 -2.44
N ARG A 39 6.37 5.34 -2.73
CA ARG A 39 7.47 5.06 -1.80
C ARG A 39 8.68 5.90 -2.18
N SER A 40 9.43 6.42 -1.20
CA SER A 40 10.65 7.20 -1.48
C SER A 40 11.75 6.41 -2.18
N ASP A 41 11.83 5.10 -1.93
CA ASP A 41 12.93 4.23 -2.34
C ASP A 41 12.52 3.27 -3.48
N ASP A 42 11.34 3.51 -4.07
CA ASP A 42 10.78 2.71 -5.15
C ASP A 42 10.52 3.63 -6.34
N THR A 43 10.76 3.13 -7.55
CA THR A 43 10.47 3.85 -8.78
C THR A 43 9.03 3.65 -9.24
N GLU A 44 8.35 2.62 -8.72
CA GLU A 44 6.97 2.32 -9.06
C GLU A 44 6.02 2.92 -8.02
N ASP A 45 4.91 3.45 -8.53
CA ASP A 45 3.77 3.83 -7.72
C ASP A 45 2.74 2.69 -7.66
N TYR A 46 2.07 2.57 -6.51
CA TYR A 46 1.13 1.49 -6.25
C TYR A 46 -0.30 2.03 -6.18
N TRP A 47 -1.16 1.50 -7.05
CA TRP A 47 -2.59 1.72 -6.98
C TRP A 47 -3.29 0.61 -6.20
N LEU A 48 -3.81 0.93 -5.03
CA LEU A 48 -4.44 -0.03 -4.13
C LEU A 48 -5.96 0.15 -4.14
N GLN A 49 -6.64 -0.87 -4.65
CA GLN A 49 -8.09 -0.98 -4.59
C GLN A 49 -8.53 -1.43 -3.18
N PRO A 50 -9.80 -1.21 -2.81
CA PRO A 50 -10.35 -1.74 -1.56
C PRO A 50 -10.15 -3.25 -1.44
N GLY A 51 -9.67 -3.70 -0.28
CA GLY A 51 -9.30 -5.09 -0.02
C GLY A 51 -7.86 -5.44 -0.41
N HIS A 52 -7.17 -4.60 -1.18
CA HIS A 52 -5.75 -4.81 -1.46
C HIS A 52 -4.90 -4.55 -0.23
N THR A 53 -3.77 -5.28 -0.18
CA THR A 53 -2.83 -5.19 0.92
C THR A 53 -1.43 -4.95 0.41
N LEU A 54 -0.68 -4.08 1.10
CA LEU A 54 0.69 -3.76 0.75
C LEU A 54 1.60 -3.98 1.97
N ARG A 55 2.68 -4.74 1.79
CA ARG A 55 3.67 -4.96 2.85
C ARG A 55 4.66 -3.79 2.87
N LEU A 56 4.82 -3.19 4.03
CA LEU A 56 5.71 -2.07 4.28
C LEU A 56 6.91 -2.51 5.11
N ARG A 57 8.10 -2.06 4.73
CA ARG A 57 9.36 -2.35 5.42
C ARG A 57 9.65 -1.26 6.43
N ARG A 58 10.28 -1.63 7.54
CA ARG A 58 10.80 -0.66 8.51
C ARG A 58 11.73 0.33 7.82
N GLY A 59 11.54 1.62 8.11
CA GLY A 59 12.33 2.72 7.60
C GLY A 59 11.77 3.34 6.32
N GLU A 60 10.82 2.68 5.63
CA GLU A 60 10.24 3.22 4.40
C GLU A 60 9.51 4.53 4.66
N ARG A 61 9.67 5.47 3.73
CA ARG A 61 8.96 6.72 3.67
C ARG A 61 7.99 6.63 2.51
N LEU A 62 6.74 7.00 2.74
CA LEU A 62 5.70 6.88 1.74
C LEU A 62 4.66 7.99 1.86
N TRP A 63 4.01 8.26 0.73
CA TRP A 63 2.92 9.20 0.60
C TRP A 63 1.68 8.41 0.20
N LEU A 64 0.60 8.64 0.94
CA LEU A 64 -0.70 8.07 0.64
C LEU A 64 -1.63 9.18 0.18
N SER A 65 -2.37 8.94 -0.89
CA SER A 65 -3.45 9.82 -1.33
C SER A 65 -4.68 9.00 -1.67
N ALA A 66 -5.86 9.47 -1.26
CA ALA A 66 -7.12 8.86 -1.68
C ALA A 66 -7.52 9.43 -3.05
N GLU A 67 -7.83 8.53 -3.99
CA GLU A 67 -8.39 8.92 -5.29
C GLU A 67 -9.89 8.58 -5.37
N GLY A 68 -10.65 9.48 -5.99
CA GLY A 68 -12.04 9.28 -6.35
C GLY A 68 -12.99 9.88 -5.31
N SER A 69 -14.29 9.87 -5.59
CA SER A 69 -15.31 10.60 -4.81
C SER A 69 -15.54 10.08 -3.38
N THR A 70 -14.90 8.97 -2.98
CA THR A 70 -15.15 8.30 -1.71
C THR A 70 -13.92 8.36 -0.81
N HIS A 71 -14.13 8.64 0.47
CA HIS A 71 -13.07 8.59 1.49
C HIS A 71 -12.43 7.19 1.53
N ALA A 72 -11.10 7.14 1.58
CA ALA A 72 -10.39 5.88 1.70
C ALA A 72 -9.98 5.66 3.15
N LYS A 73 -10.26 4.46 3.68
CA LYS A 73 -9.82 4.06 5.01
C LYS A 73 -8.64 3.11 4.88
N VAL A 74 -7.55 3.44 5.55
CA VAL A 74 -6.30 2.70 5.45
C VAL A 74 -5.93 2.18 6.82
N ALA A 75 -5.89 0.85 6.94
CA ALA A 75 -5.58 0.14 8.18
C ALA A 75 -4.15 -0.41 8.12
N PHE A 76 -3.41 -0.18 9.20
CA PHE A 76 -2.07 -0.71 9.40
C PHE A 76 -2.16 -1.82 10.44
N SER A 77 -1.54 -2.96 10.14
CA SER A 77 -1.49 -4.11 11.04
C SER A 77 -0.05 -4.60 11.14
N VAL A 78 0.50 -4.59 12.35
CA VAL A 78 1.84 -5.15 12.60
C VAL A 78 1.73 -6.69 12.57
N PRO A 79 2.42 -7.39 11.65
CA PRO A 79 2.33 -8.84 11.57
C PRO A 79 2.90 -9.47 12.84
N THR A 80 2.14 -10.36 13.45
CA THR A 80 2.65 -11.29 14.46
C THR A 80 3.46 -12.38 13.72
N ARG A 81 4.56 -12.86 14.32
CA ARG A 81 5.64 -13.70 13.72
C ARG A 81 5.23 -14.88 12.78
N CYS A 82 3.96 -15.29 12.72
CA CYS A 82 3.48 -16.35 11.83
C CYS A 82 3.21 -15.88 10.37
N ASP A 83 2.92 -14.59 10.16
CA ASP A 83 2.45 -14.07 8.85
C ASP A 83 3.58 -13.91 7.81
N GLU A 84 4.84 -13.89 8.25
CA GLU A 84 5.99 -13.54 7.39
C GLU A 84 6.28 -14.57 6.29
N ARG A 85 5.95 -15.85 6.50
CA ARG A 85 6.22 -16.93 5.53
C ARG A 85 5.23 -16.93 4.37
N ALA A 86 3.95 -16.62 4.61
CA ALA A 86 2.93 -16.59 3.58
C ALA A 86 3.13 -15.40 2.62
N LEU A 87 3.58 -14.27 3.15
CA LEU A 87 3.80 -13.04 2.39
C LEU A 87 4.98 -13.12 1.41
N ASN A 88 6.04 -13.89 1.73
CA ASN A 88 7.17 -14.08 0.82
C ASN A 88 6.79 -14.88 -0.45
N TRP A 89 5.80 -15.77 -0.33
CA TRP A 89 5.27 -16.53 -1.45
C TRP A 89 4.43 -15.65 -2.40
N LEU A 90 3.59 -14.77 -1.84
CA LEU A 90 2.73 -13.88 -2.64
C LEU A 90 3.51 -12.79 -3.39
N ALA A 91 4.59 -12.26 -2.80
CA ALA A 91 5.46 -11.30 -3.48
C ALA A 91 6.05 -11.88 -4.79
N ARG A 92 6.44 -13.16 -4.80
CA ARG A 92 6.95 -13.83 -6.01
C ARG A 92 5.89 -14.12 -7.07
N VAL A 93 4.61 -14.13 -6.72
CA VAL A 93 3.50 -14.34 -7.67
C VAL A 93 3.07 -13.01 -8.30
N GLY A 94 3.12 -11.90 -7.55
CA GLY A 94 2.82 -10.56 -8.05
C GLY A 94 3.76 -10.10 -9.17
N GLU A 95 5.07 -10.36 -9.04
CA GLU A 95 6.06 -10.04 -10.09
C GLU A 95 5.78 -10.77 -11.41
N ARG A 96 5.22 -12.00 -11.35
CA ARG A 96 4.87 -12.78 -12.55
C ARG A 96 3.57 -12.31 -13.22
N LEU A 97 2.65 -11.72 -12.47
CA LEU A 97 1.39 -11.19 -13.01
C LEU A 97 1.55 -9.77 -13.56
N ALA A 98 2.37 -8.92 -12.92
CA ALA A 98 2.71 -7.59 -13.43
C ALA A 98 3.47 -7.67 -14.77
N ALA A 99 4.36 -8.65 -14.92
CA ALA A 99 5.04 -8.91 -16.20
C ALA A 99 4.08 -9.38 -17.32
N ARG A 100 2.93 -9.98 -16.97
CA ARG A 100 1.91 -10.42 -17.94
C ARG A 100 0.94 -9.30 -18.34
N MET A 101 0.79 -8.26 -17.52
CA MET A 101 -0.12 -7.14 -17.78
C MET A 101 0.54 -5.95 -18.50
N ARG A 102 1.88 -5.87 -18.57
CA ARG A 102 2.63 -4.88 -19.39
C ARG A 102 2.58 -5.13 -20.91
N GLY A 103 1.67 -5.97 -21.41
CA GLY A 103 1.48 -6.24 -22.84
C GLY A 103 0.09 -5.85 -23.40
N GLY A 104 -0.76 -5.17 -22.62
CA GLY A 104 -2.19 -5.14 -22.92
C GLY A 104 -2.82 -3.80 -23.27
N TRP A 105 -2.22 -2.64 -22.95
CA TRP A 105 -2.91 -1.36 -23.11
C TRP A 105 -2.22 -0.51 -24.18
N ARG A 106 -2.41 -0.94 -25.44
CA ARG A 106 -2.31 -0.07 -26.60
C ARG A 106 -3.73 0.18 -27.09
N THR A 107 -4.14 1.44 -26.99
CA THR A 107 -5.30 2.06 -27.65
C THR A 107 -5.48 1.56 -29.08
N VAL A 108 -6.68 1.09 -29.44
CA VAL A 108 -7.65 1.77 -30.34
C VAL A 108 -9.06 1.26 -30.01
#